data_AF-A0A6G0YH69-F1
#
_entry.id   AF-A0A6G0YH69-F1
#
_cell.length_a   1.000
_cell.length_b   1.000
_cell.length_c   1.000
_cell.angle_alpha   90.00
_cell.angle_beta   90.00
_cell.angle_gamma   90.00
#
_symmetry.space_group_name_H-M   'P 1'
#
loop_
_entity.id
_entity.type
_entity.pdbx_description
1 polymer ?
#
loop_
_entity_poly.entity_id
_entity_poly.type
_entity_poly.pdbx_seq_one_letter_code
_entity_poly.pdbx_strand_id
1 'polypeptide(L)'
;MAQETAHSPACLLCPADIDEVEHMLCEYMYWCGERRELEQSLGRPLRPEDVINLLWGLFLADLPEDIGTRSRIISASNRRKELFTHMVEVMMGIGLQRRT
;
A
#
# COMPACT_ATOMS: atom_id res chain seq x y z
N MET A 1 -1.22 -34.82 -12.39
CA MET A 1 -0.69 -33.99 -11.31
C MET A 1 0.68 -33.49 -11.72
N ALA A 2 0.82 -32.20 -12.03
CA ALA A 2 2.10 -31.53 -12.19
C ALA A 2 1.88 -30.08 -11.77
N GLN A 3 2.46 -29.73 -10.63
CA GLN A 3 2.49 -28.38 -10.08
C GLN A 3 3.80 -27.72 -10.55
N GLU A 4 3.76 -26.37 -10.59
CA GLU A 4 4.89 -25.44 -10.73
C GLU A 4 5.51 -25.34 -12.13
N THR A 5 5.65 -24.14 -12.70
CA THR A 5 6.40 -23.02 -12.11
C THR A 5 6.02 -21.64 -12.72
N ALA A 6 5.88 -20.63 -11.85
CA ALA A 6 6.04 -19.23 -12.24
C ALA A 6 7.54 -19.03 -12.60
N HIS A 7 7.86 -18.95 -13.89
CA HIS A 7 9.24 -18.98 -14.38
C HIS A 7 9.70 -17.70 -15.11
N SER A 8 8.97 -16.61 -14.98
CA SER A 8 9.49 -15.31 -15.36
C SER A 8 9.50 -14.40 -14.14
N PRO A 9 10.67 -13.88 -13.73
CA PRO A 9 10.73 -12.77 -12.77
C PRO A 9 10.34 -11.45 -13.44
N ALA A 10 9.99 -11.44 -14.73
CA ALA A 10 9.51 -10.23 -15.38
C ALA A 10 8.07 -9.96 -14.97
N CYS A 11 7.81 -8.72 -14.57
CA CYS A 11 6.45 -8.27 -14.34
C CYS A 11 5.61 -8.49 -15.61
N LEU A 12 4.50 -9.23 -15.53
CA LEU A 12 3.63 -9.47 -16.69
C LEU A 12 3.02 -8.18 -17.29
N LEU A 13 3.17 -7.07 -16.58
CA LEU A 13 2.60 -5.78 -16.91
C LEU A 13 3.67 -4.75 -17.33
N CYS A 14 4.97 -5.00 -17.10
CA CYS A 14 6.03 -4.06 -17.47
C CYS A 14 7.35 -4.77 -17.84
N PRO A 15 8.24 -4.12 -18.61
CA PRO A 15 9.52 -4.72 -19.01
C PRO A 15 10.56 -4.78 -17.87
N ALA A 16 10.18 -4.56 -16.61
CA ALA A 16 11.10 -4.71 -15.49
C ALA A 16 11.34 -6.21 -15.22
N ASP A 17 12.62 -6.57 -15.08
CA ASP A 17 13.08 -7.93 -14.76
C ASP A 17 12.78 -8.37 -13.31
N ILE A 18 11.93 -7.61 -12.59
CA ILE A 18 11.66 -7.76 -11.17
C ILE A 18 10.14 -7.76 -10.92
N ASP A 19 9.58 -8.94 -10.67
CA ASP A 19 8.20 -9.21 -10.24
C ASP A 19 8.12 -9.17 -8.71
N GLU A 20 8.61 -8.08 -8.12
CA GLU A 20 8.49 -7.87 -6.69
C GLU A 20 7.19 -7.11 -6.38
N VAL A 21 6.51 -7.52 -5.31
CA VAL A 21 5.29 -6.85 -4.82
C VAL A 21 5.54 -5.36 -4.62
N GLU A 22 6.75 -4.97 -4.21
CA GLU A 22 7.14 -3.58 -4.05
C GLU A 22 7.12 -2.80 -5.37
N HIS A 23 7.59 -3.38 -6.47
CA HIS A 23 7.55 -2.75 -7.79
C HIS A 23 6.10 -2.52 -8.25
N MET A 24 5.25 -3.53 -8.10
CA MET A 24 3.82 -3.42 -8.44
C MET A 24 3.13 -2.32 -7.62
N LEU A 25 3.37 -2.29 -6.31
CA LEU A 25 2.71 -1.37 -5.39
C LEU A 25 3.23 0.07 -5.55
N CYS A 26 4.53 0.28 -5.64
CA CYS A 26 5.16 1.60 -5.50
C CYS A 26 5.57 2.24 -6.83
N GLU A 27 5.99 1.44 -7.82
CA GLU A 27 6.70 1.98 -9.00
C GLU A 27 5.87 1.86 -10.28
N TYR A 28 5.04 0.82 -10.40
CA TYR A 28 4.38 0.52 -11.65
C TYR A 28 3.32 1.57 -12.02
N MET A 29 3.50 2.26 -13.15
CA MET A 29 2.75 3.46 -13.55
C MET A 29 1.26 3.22 -13.83
N TYR A 30 0.88 2.00 -14.19
CA TYR A 30 -0.52 1.63 -14.43
C TYR A 30 -1.41 1.94 -13.22
N TRP A 31 -0.89 1.71 -12.00
CA TRP A 31 -1.63 1.91 -10.75
C TRP A 31 -1.45 3.30 -10.12
N CYS A 32 -1.00 4.30 -10.90
CA CYS A 32 -0.78 5.64 -10.37
C CYS A 32 -2.08 6.31 -9.89
N GLY A 33 -3.24 5.94 -10.46
CA GLY A 33 -4.53 6.44 -10.02
C GLY A 33 -4.91 5.94 -8.63
N GLU A 34 -4.68 4.66 -8.37
CA GLU A 34 -5.02 3.95 -7.14
C GLU A 34 -4.13 4.40 -5.98
N ARG A 35 -2.86 4.75 -6.25
CA ARG A 35 -1.94 5.33 -5.26
C ARG A 35 -2.30 6.75 -4.83
N ARG A 36 -2.98 7.52 -5.67
CA ARG A 36 -3.08 8.99 -5.56
C ARG A 36 -3.58 9.47 -4.20
N GLU A 37 -4.64 8.86 -3.67
CA GLU A 37 -5.22 9.31 -2.39
C GLU A 37 -4.27 9.03 -1.21
N LEU A 38 -3.58 7.89 -1.23
CA LEU A 38 -2.58 7.53 -0.23
C LEU A 38 -1.38 8.49 -0.30
N GLU A 39 -0.86 8.77 -1.50
CA GLU A 39 0.27 9.69 -1.70
C GLU A 39 -0.05 11.12 -1.27
N GLN A 40 -1.29 11.59 -1.50
CA GLN A 40 -1.75 12.86 -0.97
C GLN A 40 -1.77 12.89 0.55
N SER A 41 -2.17 11.79 1.21
CA SER A 41 -2.14 11.66 2.67
C SER A 41 -0.71 11.58 3.24
N LEU A 42 0.23 11.00 2.49
CA LEU A 42 1.65 10.96 2.81
C LEU A 42 2.36 12.31 2.54
N GLY A 43 1.83 13.11 1.60
CA GLY A 43 2.47 14.32 1.10
C GLY A 43 3.66 14.05 0.17
N ARG A 44 3.84 12.80 -0.26
CA ARG A 44 4.92 12.34 -1.14
C ARG A 44 4.55 11.01 -1.82
N PRO A 45 5.27 10.60 -2.88
CA PRO A 45 5.09 9.29 -3.48
C PRO A 45 5.27 8.14 -2.48
N LEU A 46 4.52 7.06 -2.69
CA LEU A 46 4.61 5.84 -1.89
C LEU A 46 5.95 5.17 -2.16
N ARG A 47 6.65 4.78 -1.09
CA ARG A 47 7.91 4.04 -1.20
C ARG A 47 7.84 2.68 -0.48
N PRO A 48 8.71 1.73 -0.82
CA PRO A 48 8.76 0.43 -0.14
C PRO A 48 8.87 0.54 1.38
N GLU A 49 9.64 1.51 1.89
CA GLU A 49 9.83 1.69 3.33
C GLU A 49 8.55 2.13 4.08
N ASP A 50 7.55 2.65 3.35
CA ASP A 50 6.26 3.02 3.93
C ASP A 50 5.37 1.83 4.19
N VAL A 51 5.52 0.73 3.43
CA VAL A 51 4.62 -0.44 3.48
C VAL A 51 4.60 -1.05 4.87
N ILE A 52 5.75 -1.21 5.51
CA ILE A 52 5.86 -1.75 6.87
C ILE A 52 5.13 -0.84 7.85
N ASN A 53 5.35 0.48 7.77
CA ASN A 53 4.71 1.46 8.65
C ASN A 53 3.19 1.51 8.45
N LEU A 54 2.72 1.36 7.21
CA LEU A 54 1.29 1.34 6.87
C LEU A 54 0.61 0.07 7.39
N LEU A 55 1.28 -1.09 7.33
CA LEU A 55 0.74 -2.36 7.80
C LEU A 55 0.75 -2.47 9.33
N TRP A 56 1.89 -2.16 9.95
CA TRP A 56 2.11 -2.38 11.38
C TRP A 56 1.61 -1.20 12.23
N GLY A 57 1.46 -0.01 11.64
CA GLY A 57 1.00 1.18 12.34
C GLY A 57 2.08 1.77 13.26
N LEU A 58 1.68 2.77 14.05
CA LEU A 58 2.57 3.45 14.99
C LEU A 58 2.69 2.68 16.30
N PHE A 59 3.91 2.54 16.83
CA PHE A 59 4.11 2.02 18.16
C PHE A 59 3.67 3.06 19.20
N LEU A 60 2.88 2.62 20.18
CA LEU A 60 2.37 3.53 21.22
C LEU A 60 3.48 4.20 22.05
N ALA A 61 4.66 3.56 22.13
CA ALA A 61 5.83 4.07 22.81
C ALA A 61 6.47 5.29 22.11
N ASP A 62 6.22 5.46 20.80
CA ASP A 62 6.78 6.56 20.00
C ASP A 62 5.82 7.76 19.92
N LEU A 63 4.65 7.67 20.56
CA LEU A 63 3.65 8.72 20.54
C LEU A 63 3.92 9.77 21.62
N PRO A 64 3.66 11.06 21.32
CA PRO A 64 3.76 12.11 22.33
C PRO A 64 2.77 11.91 23.47
N GLU A 65 3.12 12.39 24.66
CA GLU A 65 2.25 12.35 25.85
C GLU A 65 1.01 13.25 25.70
N ASP A 66 1.13 14.32 24.90
CA ASP A 66 0.00 15.21 24.62
C ASP A 66 -1.13 14.46 23.92
N ILE A 67 -2.27 14.36 24.62
CA ILE A 67 -3.43 13.57 24.20
C ILE A 67 -3.98 14.07 22.86
N GLY A 68 -4.03 15.39 22.65
CA GLY A 68 -4.57 15.99 21.43
C GLY A 68 -3.73 15.64 20.20
N THR A 69 -2.41 15.81 20.31
CA THR A 69 -1.44 15.48 19.27
C THR A 69 -1.40 13.97 19.01
N ARG A 70 -1.37 13.17 20.08
CA ARG A 70 -1.43 11.70 20.01
C ARG A 70 -2.66 11.21 19.24
N SER A 71 -3.84 11.72 19.57
CA SER A 71 -5.09 11.34 18.90
C SER A 71 -5.05 11.68 17.41
N ARG A 72 -4.60 12.88 17.04
CA ARG A 72 -4.46 13.29 15.63
C ARG A 72 -3.50 12.40 14.85
N ILE A 73 -2.36 12.05 15.46
CA ILE A 73 -1.36 11.16 14.86
C ILE A 73 -1.94 9.76 14.61
N ILE A 74 -2.64 9.19 15.61
CA ILE A 74 -3.29 7.89 15.47
C ILE A 74 -4.36 7.94 14.37
N SER A 75 -5.22 8.96 14.36
CA SER A 75 -6.26 9.11 13.32
C SER A 75 -5.67 9.21 11.92
N ALA A 76 -4.60 10.00 11.74
CA ALA A 76 -3.92 10.10 10.46
C ALA A 76 -3.27 8.77 10.03
N SER A 77 -2.66 8.05 10.97
CA SER A 77 -2.08 6.73 10.72
C SER A 77 -3.15 5.71 10.30
N ASN A 78 -4.27 5.66 11.00
CA ASN A 78 -5.38 4.76 10.68
C ASN A 78 -5.96 5.07 9.30
N ARG A 79 -6.15 6.36 8.99
CA ARG A 79 -6.61 6.77 7.65
C ARG A 79 -5.67 6.27 6.55
N ARG A 80 -4.35 6.41 6.73
CA ARG A 80 -3.37 5.92 5.76
C ARG A 80 -3.40 4.40 5.61
N LYS A 81 -3.58 3.67 6.70
CA LYS A 81 -3.75 2.20 6.66
C LYS A 81 -4.99 1.80 5.87
N GLU A 82 -6.13 2.44 6.11
CA GLU A 82 -7.37 2.20 5.34
C GLU A 82 -7.18 2.47 3.85
N LEU A 83 -6.54 3.60 3.50
CA LEU A 83 -6.24 3.97 2.12
C LEU A 83 -5.33 2.93 1.44
N PHE A 84 -4.31 2.47 2.16
CA PHE A 84 -3.41 1.44 1.66
C PHE A 84 -4.14 0.11 1.45
N THR A 85 -4.96 -0.34 2.40
CA THR A 85 -5.77 -1.55 2.24
C THR A 85 -6.69 -1.44 1.03
N HIS A 86 -7.43 -0.34 0.89
CA HIS A 86 -8.31 -0.13 -0.26
C HIS A 86 -7.54 -0.14 -1.60
N MET A 87 -6.39 0.53 -1.66
CA MET A 87 -5.52 0.51 -2.84
C MET A 87 -5.15 -0.92 -3.25
N VAL A 88 -4.70 -1.74 -2.31
CA VAL A 88 -4.29 -3.13 -2.57
C VAL A 88 -5.49 -4.00 -2.95
N GLU A 89 -6.66 -3.82 -2.31
CA GLU A 89 -7.90 -4.52 -2.67
C GLU A 89 -8.35 -4.24 -4.10
N VAL A 90 -8.23 -2.98 -4.56
CA VAL A 90 -8.52 -2.59 -5.94
C VAL A 90 -7.51 -3.21 -6.91
N MET A 91 -6.21 -3.15 -6.60
CA MET A 91 -5.15 -3.74 -7.42
C MET A 91 -5.32 -5.26 -7.58
N MET A 92 -5.71 -5.97 -6.52
CA MET A 92 -5.96 -7.41 -6.54
C MET A 92 -7.33 -7.80 -7.12
N GLY A 93 -8.20 -6.83 -7.41
CA GLY A 93 -9.57 -7.08 -7.87
C GLY A 93 -10.49 -7.70 -6.81
N ILE A 94 -10.08 -7.71 -5.54
CA ILE A 94 -10.82 -8.31 -4.42
C ILE A 94 -11.91 -7.36 -3.89
N GLY A 95 -11.84 -6.06 -4.21
CA GLY A 95 -12.80 -5.02 -3.76
C GLY A 95 -14.02 -4.77 -4.66
N LEU A 96 -14.20 -5.49 -5.78
CA LEU A 96 -15.20 -5.16 -6.82
C LEU A 96 -16.60 -5.78 -6.64
N GLN A 97 -16.92 -6.38 -5.48
CA GLN A 97 -18.24 -6.96 -5.20
C GLN A 97 -18.96 -6.33 -4.01
N ARG A 98 -19.33 -5.04 -4.08
CA ARG A 98 -20.52 -4.49 -3.37
C ARG A 98 -21.10 -3.27 -4.10
N ARG A 99 -21.64 -3.49 -5.30
CA ARG A 99 -22.67 -2.61 -5.90
C ARG A 99 -23.70 -3.46 -6.65
N THR A 100 -24.67 -3.96 -5.91
CA THR A 100 -26.03 -4.29 -6.36
C THR A 100 -26.96 -3.97 -5.22
#